data_AF-A0A7C3I2K9-F1
#
_entry.id   AF-A0A7C3I2K9-F1
#
_cell.length_a   1.000
_cell.length_b   1.000
_cell.length_c   1.000
_cell.angle_alpha   90.00
_cell.angle_beta   90.00
_cell.angle_gamma   90.00
#
_symmetry.space_group_name_H-M   'P 1'
#
loop_
_entity.id
_entity.type
_entity.pdbx_description
1 polymer ?
#
loop_
_entity_poly.entity_id
_entity_poly.type
_entity_poly.pdbx_seq_one_letter_code
_entity_poly.pdbx_strand_id
1 'polypeptide(L)'
;MKTRSMKFWAGLALAWATGWVAVAQGQRLCTTPWTVGPCPITWEFVRPVDLDGDGVADFTHERFLAQSRFNAVDESGEFYHQDDTVEALFPAGHVEVYWATGTDAWGIYAQPRIPAGWELPHPTWPWGKFWDYPVVHAQGLGMILRQAEFTCRPREDMPRICGTTSYLGYVTTEEVDLYREVVLEQYFGFRLRREDGWHLGWLRLRWHRVPGGREWTLPPVELVDWAVHPEAEAGIVVGEPPRPRLMCAREGEELVLRWSPAWTNAVLERAAAPAGAAWEPVAGVTNATVRVPAQGPAAFYRLQVR
;
A
#
# COMPACT_ATOMS: atom_id res chain seq x y z
N MET A 1 13.41 1.00 49.18
CA MET A 1 12.44 0.16 48.42
C MET A 1 11.63 0.89 47.34
N LYS A 2 11.52 2.22 47.30
CA LYS A 2 10.71 2.95 46.28
C LYS A 2 11.33 3.09 44.88
N THR A 3 12.64 2.90 44.72
CA THR A 3 13.37 3.20 43.47
C THR A 3 13.43 2.05 42.45
N ARG A 4 13.24 0.79 42.85
CA ARG A 4 13.18 -0.35 41.90
C ARG A 4 11.82 -0.47 41.19
N SER A 5 10.73 -0.19 41.89
CA SER A 5 9.37 -0.16 41.33
C SER A 5 9.22 0.90 40.23
N MET A 6 9.74 2.12 40.44
CA MET A 6 9.71 3.17 39.41
C MET A 6 10.50 2.83 38.14
N LYS A 7 11.61 2.10 38.24
CA LYS A 7 12.38 1.65 37.06
C LYS A 7 11.63 0.57 36.28
N PHE A 8 10.88 -0.31 36.96
CA PHE A 8 10.04 -1.32 36.32
C PHE A 8 8.86 -0.67 35.60
N TRP A 9 8.16 0.28 36.24
CA TRP A 9 7.05 1.01 35.61
C TRP A 9 7.51 1.97 34.49
N ALA A 10 8.67 2.62 34.64
CA ALA A 10 9.26 3.41 33.57
C ALA A 10 9.78 2.55 32.41
N GLY A 11 10.30 1.33 32.71
CA GLY A 11 10.68 0.34 31.69
C GLY A 11 9.48 -0.26 30.97
N LEU A 12 8.36 -0.49 31.67
CA LEU A 12 7.09 -0.88 31.07
C LEU A 12 6.54 0.25 30.21
N ALA A 13 6.45 1.48 30.73
CA ALA A 13 5.98 2.63 29.96
C ALA A 13 6.88 2.92 28.74
N LEU A 14 8.21 2.74 28.85
CA LEU A 14 9.12 2.81 27.69
C LEU A 14 8.86 1.65 26.72
N ALA A 15 8.68 0.41 27.18
CA ALA A 15 8.38 -0.74 26.32
C ALA A 15 7.05 -0.55 25.57
N TRP A 16 6.06 0.03 26.23
CA TRP A 16 4.75 0.35 25.66
C TRP A 16 4.87 1.52 24.67
N ALA A 17 5.60 2.59 25.00
CA ALA A 17 5.87 3.70 24.10
C ALA A 17 6.77 3.29 22.90
N THR A 18 7.71 2.37 23.08
CA THR A 18 8.49 1.79 21.99
C THR A 18 7.68 0.83 21.15
N GLY A 19 6.58 0.26 21.66
CA GLY A 19 5.62 -0.49 20.84
C GLY A 19 4.91 0.40 19.81
N TRP A 20 4.65 1.66 20.16
CA TRP A 20 4.13 2.68 19.23
C TRP A 20 5.19 3.18 18.24
N VAL A 21 6.44 3.34 18.69
CA VAL A 21 7.56 3.81 17.84
C VAL A 21 8.12 2.69 16.93
N ALA A 22 7.95 1.42 17.31
CA ALA A 22 8.47 0.26 16.61
C ALA A 22 7.85 0.02 15.22
N VAL A 23 6.56 0.31 15.06
CA VAL A 23 5.86 0.16 13.76
C VAL A 23 6.44 1.16 12.74
N ALA A 24 6.81 2.36 13.21
CA ALA A 24 7.45 3.40 12.41
C ALA A 24 8.97 3.22 12.19
N GLN A 25 9.62 2.22 12.82
CA GLN A 25 11.08 2.05 12.80
C GLN A 25 11.57 0.70 12.23
N GLY A 26 10.81 0.02 11.37
CA GLY A 26 11.35 -1.16 10.69
C GLY A 26 11.57 -2.35 11.62
N GLN A 27 10.67 -2.58 12.58
CA GLN A 27 10.82 -3.74 13.46
C GLN A 27 10.93 -5.04 12.66
N ARG A 28 12.06 -5.72 12.86
CA ARG A 28 12.23 -7.12 12.50
C ARG A 28 11.22 -7.92 13.31
N LEU A 29 10.46 -8.78 12.64
CA LEU A 29 9.58 -9.77 13.26
C LEU A 29 10.33 -10.44 14.42
N CYS A 30 9.65 -10.64 15.55
CA CYS A 30 10.23 -11.30 16.71
C CYS A 30 11.51 -10.66 17.29
N THR A 31 11.74 -9.35 17.13
CA THR A 31 12.82 -8.68 17.88
C THR A 31 12.27 -7.91 19.06
N THR A 32 12.64 -8.36 20.27
CA THR A 32 12.49 -7.54 21.47
C THR A 32 13.85 -6.95 21.83
N PRO A 33 13.90 -5.76 22.46
CA PRO A 33 15.17 -5.18 22.92
C PRO A 33 15.87 -6.03 23.99
N TRP A 34 15.26 -7.14 24.43
CA TRP A 34 15.69 -7.92 25.58
C TRP A 34 16.27 -9.28 25.21
N THR A 35 15.99 -9.86 24.03
CA THR A 35 16.54 -11.18 23.64
C THR A 35 16.50 -11.43 22.13
N VAL A 36 17.46 -12.23 21.63
CA VAL A 36 17.47 -12.80 20.26
C VAL A 36 17.12 -14.28 20.38
N GLY A 37 15.85 -14.60 20.13
CA GLY A 37 15.35 -15.98 20.03
C GLY A 37 15.11 -16.35 18.56
N PRO A 38 15.02 -17.66 18.24
CA PRO A 38 14.59 -18.08 16.91
C PRO A 38 13.17 -17.56 16.64
N CYS A 39 12.95 -17.06 15.42
CA CYS A 39 11.66 -16.58 14.93
C CYS A 39 11.21 -17.47 13.75
N PRO A 40 10.71 -18.70 14.02
CA PRO A 40 10.12 -19.50 12.95
C PRO A 40 9.00 -18.73 12.27
N ILE A 41 9.08 -18.68 10.93
CA ILE A 41 8.04 -18.12 10.06
C ILE A 41 7.35 -19.29 9.38
N THR A 42 6.04 -19.38 9.54
CA THR A 42 5.18 -20.33 8.83
C THR A 42 4.32 -19.57 7.84
N TRP A 43 4.53 -19.81 6.56
CA TRP A 43 3.76 -19.17 5.49
C TRP A 43 2.40 -19.85 5.34
N GLU A 44 1.34 -19.06 5.31
CA GLU A 44 0.00 -19.52 4.92
C GLU A 44 -0.15 -19.43 3.41
N PHE A 45 0.26 -18.31 2.82
CA PHE A 45 0.35 -18.15 1.38
C PHE A 45 1.37 -17.07 0.97
N VAL A 46 1.84 -17.20 -0.27
CA VAL A 46 2.56 -16.18 -1.02
C VAL A 46 1.96 -16.15 -2.42
N ARG A 47 1.38 -15.01 -2.82
CA ARG A 47 0.68 -14.87 -4.10
C ARG A 47 1.35 -13.76 -4.92
N PRO A 48 1.87 -14.05 -6.13
CA PRO A 48 2.34 -12.99 -7.01
C PRO A 48 1.16 -12.13 -7.45
N VAL A 49 1.38 -10.82 -7.51
CA VAL A 49 0.42 -9.82 -7.96
C VAL A 49 1.07 -9.03 -9.09
N ASP A 50 0.57 -9.24 -10.30
CA ASP A 50 0.94 -8.52 -11.51
C ASP A 50 -0.13 -7.45 -11.75
N LEU A 51 0.22 -6.18 -11.56
CA LEU A 51 -0.73 -5.07 -11.63
C LEU A 51 -0.88 -4.52 -13.04
N ASP A 52 0.05 -4.81 -13.94
CA ASP A 52 0.07 -4.26 -15.29
C ASP A 52 -0.11 -5.27 -16.43
N GLY A 53 -0.11 -6.55 -16.11
CA GLY A 53 -0.34 -7.66 -17.02
C GLY A 53 0.88 -8.04 -17.86
N ASP A 54 2.10 -7.61 -17.49
CA ASP A 54 3.32 -7.94 -18.22
C ASP A 54 3.87 -9.36 -17.92
N GLY A 55 3.26 -10.06 -16.97
CA GLY A 55 3.63 -11.40 -16.53
C GLY A 55 4.72 -11.44 -15.46
N VAL A 56 5.18 -10.28 -14.98
CA VAL A 56 6.11 -10.11 -13.86
C VAL A 56 5.34 -9.65 -12.63
N ALA A 57 5.62 -10.25 -11.48
CA ALA A 57 4.96 -9.84 -10.25
C ALA A 57 5.50 -8.50 -9.76
N ASP A 58 4.63 -7.50 -9.65
CA ASP A 58 4.91 -6.18 -9.09
C ASP A 58 4.89 -6.19 -7.56
N PHE A 59 4.03 -7.04 -7.00
CA PHE A 59 3.94 -7.26 -5.57
C PHE A 59 3.85 -8.76 -5.26
N THR A 60 4.18 -9.13 -4.03
CA THR A 60 3.74 -10.39 -3.44
C THR A 60 2.72 -10.09 -2.36
N HIS A 61 1.54 -10.69 -2.45
CA HIS A 61 0.57 -10.70 -1.36
C HIS A 61 0.85 -11.91 -0.49
N GLU A 62 1.33 -11.66 0.71
CA GLU A 62 1.82 -12.71 1.59
C GLU A 62 1.08 -12.70 2.92
N ARG A 63 0.90 -13.90 3.46
CA ARG A 63 0.42 -14.10 4.83
C ARG A 63 1.25 -15.15 5.52
N PHE A 64 1.70 -14.84 6.73
CA PHE A 64 2.52 -15.72 7.53
C PHE A 64 2.35 -15.49 9.02
N LEU A 65 2.64 -16.53 9.78
CA LEU A 65 2.75 -16.50 11.23
C LEU A 65 4.23 -16.52 11.62
N ALA A 66 4.70 -15.47 12.28
CA ALA A 66 6.01 -15.39 12.88
C ALA A 66 5.88 -15.61 14.39
N GLN A 67 6.40 -16.73 14.87
CA GLN A 67 6.30 -17.09 16.29
C GLN A 67 7.65 -16.89 16.96
N SER A 68 7.64 -16.49 18.22
CA SER A 68 8.84 -16.49 19.01
C SER A 68 8.58 -16.79 20.47
N ARG A 69 9.59 -17.40 21.07
CA ARG A 69 9.62 -17.74 22.48
C ARG A 69 10.94 -17.28 23.07
N PHE A 70 10.85 -16.48 24.13
CA PHE A 70 12.03 -15.96 24.81
C PHE A 70 11.94 -16.22 26.31
N ASN A 71 13.09 -16.45 26.92
CA ASN A 71 13.23 -16.47 28.37
C ASN A 71 13.48 -15.04 28.85
N ALA A 72 12.89 -14.67 29.98
CA ALA A 72 13.28 -13.43 30.63
C ALA A 72 14.77 -13.45 31.00
N VAL A 73 15.43 -12.32 30.73
CA VAL A 73 16.89 -12.13 30.92
C VAL A 73 17.29 -12.17 32.40
N ASP A 74 16.33 -12.06 33.31
CA ASP A 74 16.55 -11.95 34.76
C ASP A 74 16.56 -13.28 35.51
N GLU A 75 16.67 -14.41 34.80
CA GLU A 75 16.69 -15.78 35.36
C GLU A 75 15.43 -16.14 36.19
N SER A 76 14.38 -15.32 36.11
CA SER A 76 13.12 -15.51 36.84
C SER A 76 12.36 -16.77 36.43
N GLY A 77 12.71 -17.36 35.28
CA GLY A 77 11.95 -18.45 34.66
C GLY A 77 10.63 -17.99 34.04
N GLU A 78 10.48 -16.68 33.81
CA GLU A 78 9.39 -16.11 33.01
C GLU A 78 9.64 -16.36 31.52
N PHE A 79 8.56 -16.61 30.79
CA PHE A 79 8.60 -16.81 29.34
C PHE A 79 7.70 -15.80 28.65
N TYR A 80 8.20 -15.28 27.54
CA TYR A 80 7.47 -14.45 26.59
C TYR A 80 7.15 -15.33 25.39
N HIS A 81 5.87 -15.45 25.07
CA HIS A 81 5.41 -16.01 23.80
C HIS A 81 4.89 -14.86 22.94
N GLN A 82 5.29 -14.82 21.68
CA GLN A 82 4.83 -13.81 20.74
C GLN A 82 4.46 -14.49 19.43
N ASP A 83 3.21 -14.34 19.03
CA ASP A 83 2.69 -14.75 17.73
C ASP A 83 2.34 -13.50 16.92
N ASP A 84 3.07 -13.25 15.84
CA ASP A 84 2.80 -12.19 14.88
C ASP A 84 2.18 -12.80 13.63
N THR A 85 0.86 -12.65 13.44
CA THR A 85 0.23 -12.92 12.14
C THR A 85 0.35 -11.68 11.26
N VAL A 86 0.98 -11.82 10.11
CA VAL A 86 1.21 -10.74 9.16
C VAL A 86 0.48 -11.05 7.87
N GLU A 87 -0.20 -10.05 7.31
CA GLU A 87 -0.67 -10.08 5.93
C GLU A 87 -0.42 -8.74 5.25
N ALA A 88 0.31 -8.74 4.14
CA ALA A 88 0.70 -7.52 3.44
C ALA A 88 1.01 -7.75 1.95
N LEU A 89 1.00 -6.65 1.18
CA LEU A 89 1.57 -6.59 -0.16
C LEU A 89 3.00 -6.07 -0.11
N PHE A 90 3.97 -6.87 -0.48
CA PHE A 90 5.38 -6.47 -0.54
C PHE A 90 5.75 -6.04 -1.97
N PRO A 91 6.29 -4.82 -2.16
CA PRO A 91 6.70 -4.38 -3.49
C PRO A 91 7.92 -5.16 -3.98
N ALA A 92 7.92 -5.53 -5.26
CA ALA A 92 9.09 -6.06 -5.93
C ALA A 92 10.18 -4.98 -6.06
N GLY A 93 11.41 -5.40 -6.40
CA GLY A 93 12.56 -4.49 -6.49
C GLY A 93 12.43 -3.39 -7.56
N HIS A 94 11.51 -3.54 -8.52
CA HIS A 94 11.21 -2.57 -9.56
C HIS A 94 10.01 -1.66 -9.23
N VAL A 95 9.42 -1.80 -8.04
CA VAL A 95 8.30 -0.97 -7.56
C VAL A 95 8.75 -0.06 -6.42
N GLU A 96 8.39 1.21 -6.50
CA GLU A 96 8.50 2.16 -5.39
C GLU A 96 7.12 2.66 -4.98
N VAL A 97 6.76 2.47 -3.71
CA VAL A 97 5.47 2.93 -3.17
C VAL A 97 5.60 4.37 -2.67
N TYR A 98 4.60 5.19 -2.99
CA TYR A 98 4.43 6.54 -2.49
C TYR A 98 3.37 6.61 -1.40
N TRP A 99 3.69 7.38 -0.37
CA TRP A 99 2.73 7.94 0.58
C TRP A 99 2.65 9.45 0.41
N ALA A 100 1.45 10.02 0.52
CA ALA A 100 1.34 11.46 0.71
C ALA A 100 1.48 11.73 2.20
N THR A 101 2.67 12.07 2.71
CA THR A 101 2.78 12.53 4.10
C THR A 101 2.21 13.95 4.19
N GLY A 102 0.90 14.09 4.32
CA GLY A 102 0.32 15.35 4.77
C GLY A 102 0.69 15.52 6.23
N THR A 103 1.56 16.47 6.56
CA THR A 103 1.70 16.90 7.96
C THR A 103 0.41 17.64 8.32
N ASP A 104 -0.27 17.22 9.39
CA ASP A 104 -1.15 18.15 10.07
C ASP A 104 -0.33 19.32 10.65
N ALA A 105 -0.99 20.34 11.20
CA ALA A 105 -0.34 21.53 11.76
C ALA A 105 0.69 21.23 12.88
N TRP A 106 0.77 19.98 13.33
CA TRP A 106 1.64 19.49 14.41
C TRP A 106 2.81 18.64 13.94
N GLY A 107 2.91 18.30 12.64
CA GLY A 107 4.09 17.66 12.05
C GLY A 107 4.36 16.22 12.52
N ILE A 108 3.38 15.54 13.11
CA ILE A 108 3.60 14.22 13.75
C ILE A 108 2.81 13.08 13.07
N TYR A 109 1.82 13.38 12.23
CA TYR A 109 1.06 12.33 11.57
C TYR A 109 1.21 12.40 10.06
N ALA A 110 2.17 11.65 9.53
CA ALA A 110 2.16 11.27 8.12
C ALA A 110 0.90 10.43 7.87
N GLN A 111 -0.14 11.02 7.27
CA GLN A 111 -1.32 10.25 6.90
C GLN A 111 -1.06 9.53 5.59
N PRO A 112 -1.01 8.19 5.53
CA PRO A 112 -0.68 7.45 4.32
C PRO A 112 -1.91 7.34 3.41
N ARG A 113 -2.46 8.49 2.99
CA ARG A 113 -3.70 8.53 2.22
C ARG A 113 -3.57 9.52 1.09
N ILE A 114 -3.58 9.00 -0.13
CA ILE A 114 -3.78 9.82 -1.31
C ILE A 114 -5.30 9.85 -1.57
N PRO A 115 -6.02 10.95 -1.29
CA PRO A 115 -7.43 11.05 -1.65
C PRO A 115 -7.69 10.66 -3.10
N ALA A 116 -8.81 9.95 -3.32
CA ALA A 116 -9.32 9.75 -4.66
C ALA A 116 -9.54 11.11 -5.35
N GLY A 117 -9.28 11.16 -6.65
CA GLY A 117 -9.29 12.40 -7.43
C GLY A 117 -7.98 13.21 -7.38
N TRP A 118 -7.00 12.81 -6.57
CA TRP A 118 -5.69 13.44 -6.60
C TRP A 118 -4.86 12.92 -7.77
N GLU A 119 -4.38 13.82 -8.62
CA GLU A 119 -3.37 13.52 -9.62
C GLU A 119 -2.01 13.27 -8.95
N LEU A 120 -1.45 12.06 -9.13
CA LEU A 120 -0.08 11.76 -8.74
C LEU A 120 0.85 12.62 -9.60
N PRO A 121 1.60 13.56 -9.02
CA PRO A 121 2.39 14.50 -9.78
C PRO A 121 3.56 13.81 -10.47
N HIS A 122 4.04 14.46 -11.52
CA HIS A 122 5.29 14.14 -12.21
C HIS A 122 6.44 13.94 -11.19
N PRO A 123 7.36 12.98 -11.40
CA PRO A 123 8.40 12.58 -10.43
C PRO A 123 9.39 13.68 -10.02
N THR A 124 9.28 14.88 -10.59
CA THR A 124 10.14 16.04 -10.34
C THR A 124 9.64 16.92 -9.21
N TRP A 125 8.46 16.68 -8.64
CA TRP A 125 8.08 17.35 -7.39
C TRP A 125 8.96 16.84 -6.24
N PRO A 126 9.51 17.73 -5.40
CA PRO A 126 10.25 17.33 -4.22
C PRO A 126 9.24 16.82 -3.19
N TRP A 127 8.71 15.62 -3.43
CA TRP A 127 8.35 14.73 -2.35
C TRP A 127 9.63 14.62 -1.55
N GLY A 128 9.73 15.42 -0.48
CA GLY A 128 10.89 15.35 0.36
C GLY A 128 11.02 13.89 0.76
N LYS A 129 12.24 13.37 0.62
CA LYS A 129 12.68 12.13 1.27
C LYS A 129 12.58 12.33 2.79
N PHE A 130 11.38 12.53 3.30
CA PHE A 130 11.12 12.77 4.69
C PHE A 130 10.93 11.40 5.32
N TRP A 131 12.06 10.91 5.85
CA TRP A 131 12.19 9.85 6.84
C TRP A 131 11.99 8.41 6.32
N ASP A 132 13.14 7.75 6.12
CA ASP A 132 13.40 6.30 6.07
C ASP A 132 12.56 5.40 5.13
N TYR A 133 12.89 5.52 3.83
CA TYR A 133 12.46 4.62 2.75
C TYR A 133 12.91 3.14 2.81
N PRO A 134 13.99 2.68 3.47
CA PRO A 134 14.32 1.25 3.46
C PRO A 134 13.35 0.40 4.28
N VAL A 135 12.50 1.04 5.09
CA VAL A 135 11.59 0.37 6.02
C VAL A 135 10.34 -0.16 5.31
N VAL A 136 9.76 0.58 4.35
CA VAL A 136 8.52 0.17 3.65
C VAL A 136 8.74 -1.00 2.69
N HIS A 137 9.85 -0.99 1.95
CA HIS A 137 10.22 -2.11 1.08
C HIS A 137 10.38 -3.42 1.87
N ALA A 138 10.78 -3.33 3.16
CA ALA A 138 10.93 -4.48 4.04
C ALA A 138 9.65 -4.83 4.83
N GLN A 139 8.69 -3.91 4.96
CA GLN A 139 7.51 -4.07 5.82
C GLN A 139 6.23 -4.42 5.04
N GLY A 140 6.15 -4.08 3.75
CA GLY A 140 4.94 -4.30 2.94
C GLY A 140 3.77 -3.38 3.32
N LEU A 141 2.75 -3.36 2.48
CA LEU A 141 1.49 -2.63 2.67
C LEU A 141 0.45 -3.58 3.27
N GLY A 142 0.23 -3.50 4.59
CA GLY A 142 -0.71 -4.40 5.24
C GLY A 142 -0.81 -4.25 6.75
N MET A 143 -1.07 -5.37 7.41
CA MET A 143 -1.43 -5.44 8.82
C MET A 143 -0.59 -6.48 9.55
N ILE A 144 -0.30 -6.19 10.82
CA ILE A 144 0.36 -7.11 11.74
C ILE A 144 -0.51 -7.26 12.97
N LEU A 145 -1.03 -8.46 13.20
CA LEU A 145 -1.64 -8.85 14.46
C LEU A 145 -0.58 -9.52 15.33
N ARG A 146 -0.19 -8.86 16.42
CA ARG A 146 0.73 -9.37 17.43
C ARG A 146 -0.05 -9.84 18.65
N GLN A 147 0.12 -11.09 19.04
CA GLN A 147 -0.36 -11.65 20.30
C GLN A 147 0.83 -11.98 21.18
N ALA A 148 1.01 -11.23 22.27
CA ALA A 148 2.07 -11.47 23.24
C ALA A 148 1.48 -12.03 24.54
N GLU A 149 1.94 -13.20 24.95
CA GLU A 149 1.60 -13.80 26.24
C GLU A 149 2.78 -13.74 27.20
N PHE A 150 2.48 -13.30 28.42
CA PHE A 150 3.44 -13.13 29.49
C PHE A 150 3.15 -14.18 30.58
N THR A 151 3.99 -15.21 30.68
CA THR A 151 3.88 -16.20 31.76
C THR A 151 4.79 -15.79 32.91
N CYS A 152 4.23 -15.23 33.97
CA CYS A 152 4.96 -14.93 35.19
C CYS A 152 4.97 -16.16 36.12
N ARG A 153 6.15 -16.55 36.65
CA ARG A 153 6.16 -17.46 37.81
C ARG A 153 5.56 -16.72 39.02
N PRO A 154 4.75 -17.37 39.86
CA PRO A 154 4.29 -16.76 41.09
C PRO A 154 5.50 -16.44 41.97
N ARG A 155 5.75 -15.15 42.22
CA ARG A 155 6.55 -14.71 43.37
C ARG A 155 5.63 -14.56 44.57
N GLU A 156 6.05 -15.04 45.74
CA GLU A 156 5.26 -14.97 46.99
C GLU A 156 4.86 -13.55 47.41
N ASP A 157 5.55 -12.52 46.90
CA ASP A 157 5.43 -11.13 47.31
C ASP A 157 4.72 -10.21 46.29
N MET A 158 4.24 -10.72 45.16
CA MET A 158 3.46 -9.93 44.19
C MET A 158 2.17 -10.63 43.74
N PRO A 159 1.04 -9.90 43.65
CA PRO A 159 -0.18 -10.45 43.06
C PRO A 159 0.09 -10.84 41.59
N ARG A 160 -0.47 -11.97 41.14
CA ARG A 160 -0.32 -12.47 39.77
C ARG A 160 -0.78 -11.40 38.78
N ILE A 161 0.14 -10.85 37.99
CA ILE A 161 -0.18 -10.11 36.77
C ILE A 161 0.22 -11.01 35.60
N CYS A 162 -0.59 -12.03 35.32
CA CYS A 162 -0.52 -12.73 34.05
C CYS A 162 -1.35 -11.93 33.05
N GLY A 163 -0.79 -11.64 31.88
CA GLY A 163 -1.47 -10.86 30.86
C GLY A 163 -1.23 -11.45 29.47
N THR A 164 -2.28 -11.43 28.65
CA THR A 164 -2.15 -11.50 27.19
C THR A 164 -2.32 -10.07 26.70
N THR A 165 -1.39 -9.59 25.88
CA THR A 165 -1.51 -8.30 25.21
C THR A 165 -1.53 -8.52 23.71
N SER A 166 -2.60 -8.09 23.07
CA SER A 166 -2.72 -8.10 21.62
C SER A 166 -2.55 -6.69 21.07
N TYR A 167 -1.74 -6.54 20.03
CA TYR A 167 -1.57 -5.30 19.28
C TYR A 167 -1.92 -5.55 17.82
N LEU A 168 -2.61 -4.59 17.22
CA LEU A 168 -2.84 -4.56 15.78
C LEU A 168 -2.08 -3.36 15.23
N GLY A 169 -0.94 -3.62 14.61
CA GLY A 169 -0.15 -2.62 13.91
C GLY A 169 -0.75 -2.39 12.53
N TYR A 170 -1.08 -1.13 12.27
CA TYR A 170 -1.46 -0.69 10.93
C TYR A 170 -0.41 0.27 10.41
N VAL A 171 -0.36 0.41 9.09
CA VAL A 171 0.10 1.65 8.45
C VAL A 171 -1.02 2.69 8.54
N THR A 172 -1.50 3.03 9.73
CA THR A 172 -2.37 4.21 9.95
C THR A 172 -2.03 4.88 11.28
N THR A 173 -2.02 6.21 11.26
CA THR A 173 -1.70 7.07 12.41
C THR A 173 -2.93 7.45 13.23
N GLU A 174 -4.13 7.08 12.80
CA GLU A 174 -5.35 7.35 13.58
C GLU A 174 -5.44 6.43 14.79
N GLU A 175 -5.78 7.01 15.94
CA GLU A 175 -6.21 6.27 17.13
C GLU A 175 -7.55 5.59 16.80
N VAL A 176 -7.48 4.42 16.16
CA VAL A 176 -8.68 3.65 15.81
C VAL A 176 -9.26 3.10 17.10
N ASP A 177 -10.49 3.53 17.44
CA ASP A 177 -11.25 3.00 18.58
C ASP A 177 -11.12 1.48 18.61
N LEU A 178 -10.42 0.96 19.63
CA LEU A 178 -10.00 -0.42 19.63
C LEU A 178 -11.17 -1.41 19.77
N TYR A 179 -12.37 -0.89 20.00
CA TYR A 179 -13.57 -1.64 20.36
C TYR A 179 -14.65 -1.63 19.29
N ARG A 180 -14.41 -1.02 18.11
CA ARG A 180 -15.39 -0.95 17.01
C ARG A 180 -14.93 -1.66 15.75
N GLU A 181 -15.89 -2.29 15.08
CA GLU A 181 -15.65 -2.83 13.75
C GLU A 181 -15.40 -1.67 12.81
N VAL A 182 -14.27 -1.74 12.11
CA VAL A 182 -13.85 -0.72 11.17
C VAL A 182 -13.47 -1.39 9.87
N VAL A 183 -14.12 -0.95 8.79
CA VAL A 183 -13.65 -1.21 7.43
C VAL A 183 -12.86 0.00 7.01
N LEU A 184 -11.59 -0.21 6.72
CA LEU A 184 -10.70 0.84 6.25
C LEU A 184 -10.41 0.58 4.79
N GLU A 185 -10.62 1.60 3.97
CA GLU A 185 -10.20 1.61 2.57
C GLU A 185 -9.18 2.71 2.38
N GLN A 186 -8.04 2.36 1.79
CA GLN A 186 -6.91 3.26 1.63
C GLN A 186 -6.35 3.15 0.23
N TYR A 187 -5.96 4.31 -0.31
CA TYR A 187 -5.30 4.42 -1.60
C TYR A 187 -3.82 4.70 -1.40
N PHE A 188 -3.01 3.99 -2.17
CA PHE A 188 -1.57 4.11 -2.21
C PHE A 188 -1.14 4.44 -3.64
N GLY A 189 -0.22 5.38 -3.80
CA GLY A 189 0.43 5.62 -5.08
C GLY A 189 1.67 4.75 -5.19
N PHE A 190 2.12 4.45 -6.39
CA PHE A 190 3.41 3.82 -6.63
C PHE A 190 3.97 4.25 -7.99
N ARG A 191 5.26 3.96 -8.21
CA ARG A 191 5.84 3.90 -9.55
C ARG A 191 6.43 2.54 -9.81
N LEU A 192 6.31 2.11 -11.05
CA LEU A 192 6.74 0.83 -11.57
C LEU A 192 7.81 1.04 -12.63
N ARG A 193 8.99 0.44 -12.48
CA ARG A 193 10.09 0.55 -13.45
C ARG A 193 9.90 -0.45 -14.58
N ARG A 194 9.82 0.05 -15.81
CA ARG A 194 9.84 -0.74 -17.05
C ARG A 194 11.02 -0.35 -17.93
N GLU A 195 11.12 -0.99 -19.10
CA GLU A 195 12.15 -0.71 -20.10
C GLU A 195 12.11 0.74 -20.61
N ASP A 196 10.90 1.30 -20.78
CA ASP A 196 10.66 2.63 -21.34
C ASP A 196 10.61 3.76 -20.29
N GLY A 197 10.50 3.45 -19.00
CA GLY A 197 10.58 4.46 -17.94
C GLY A 197 9.91 4.06 -16.63
N TRP A 198 9.56 5.05 -15.81
CA TRP A 198 8.72 4.84 -14.63
C TRP A 198 7.26 5.07 -14.96
N HIS A 199 6.40 4.11 -14.62
CA HIS A 199 4.95 4.21 -14.80
C HIS A 199 4.31 4.51 -13.46
N LEU A 200 3.47 5.55 -13.39
CA LEU A 200 2.76 5.87 -12.17
C LEU A 200 1.51 5.00 -12.04
N GLY A 201 1.25 4.50 -10.84
CA GLY A 201 0.08 3.71 -10.54
C GLY A 201 -0.51 4.04 -9.18
N TRP A 202 -1.71 3.54 -8.94
CA TRP A 202 -2.35 3.56 -7.64
C TRP A 202 -3.00 2.22 -7.36
N LEU A 203 -3.14 1.89 -6.08
CA LEU A 203 -3.87 0.72 -5.61
C LEU A 203 -4.77 1.09 -4.44
N ARG A 204 -5.91 0.41 -4.33
CA ARG A 204 -6.90 0.54 -3.28
C ARG A 204 -6.92 -0.75 -2.48
N LEU A 205 -6.55 -0.66 -1.22
CA LEU A 205 -6.64 -1.77 -0.29
C LEU A 205 -7.84 -1.58 0.61
N ARG A 206 -8.53 -2.68 0.91
CA ARG A 206 -9.52 -2.76 1.97
C ARG A 206 -9.04 -3.75 3.01
N TRP A 207 -9.23 -3.40 4.26
CA TRP A 207 -9.14 -4.38 5.32
C TRP A 207 -10.26 -4.18 6.33
N HIS A 208 -10.69 -5.31 6.85
CA HIS A 208 -11.72 -5.39 7.86
C HIS A 208 -11.05 -5.58 9.21
N ARG A 209 -11.58 -4.92 10.22
CA ARG A 209 -11.20 -5.15 11.61
C ARG A 209 -12.44 -5.47 12.40
N VAL A 210 -12.50 -6.67 12.97
CA VAL A 210 -13.59 -7.08 13.87
C VAL A 210 -13.09 -7.04 15.32
N PRO A 211 -13.72 -6.28 16.24
CA PRO A 211 -13.39 -6.32 17.66
C PRO A 211 -13.98 -7.55 18.32
N GLY A 212 -13.27 -8.10 19.31
CA GLY A 212 -13.93 -8.77 20.43
C GLY A 212 -14.25 -10.26 20.27
N GLY A 213 -13.38 -11.04 19.64
CA GLY A 213 -13.32 -12.50 19.82
C GLY A 213 -12.15 -12.92 20.72
N ARG A 214 -12.27 -14.04 21.45
CA ARG A 214 -11.09 -14.73 22.04
C ARG A 214 -10.11 -15.21 20.95
N GLU A 215 -10.63 -15.44 19.75
CA GLU A 215 -9.86 -15.72 18.54
C GLU A 215 -9.69 -14.42 17.78
N TRP A 216 -8.59 -13.71 18.03
CA TRP A 216 -8.17 -12.62 17.16
C TRP A 216 -7.74 -13.25 15.83
N THR A 217 -8.60 -13.22 14.84
CA THR A 217 -8.22 -13.55 13.46
C THR A 217 -7.95 -12.23 12.74
N LEU A 218 -6.81 -12.14 12.06
CA LEU A 218 -6.52 -11.02 11.17
C LEU A 218 -7.35 -11.25 9.89
N PRO A 219 -8.38 -10.42 9.60
CA PRO A 219 -9.12 -10.56 8.36
C PRO A 219 -8.19 -10.30 7.17
N PRO A 220 -8.47 -10.88 6.00
CA PRO A 220 -7.60 -10.73 4.85
C PRO A 220 -7.51 -9.26 4.41
N VAL A 221 -6.34 -8.89 3.91
CA VAL A 221 -6.12 -7.65 3.18
C VAL A 221 -6.62 -7.87 1.76
N GLU A 222 -7.59 -7.08 1.33
CA GLU A 222 -8.16 -7.15 -0.01
C GLU A 222 -7.51 -6.08 -0.90
N LEU A 223 -6.93 -6.51 -2.03
CA LEU A 223 -6.67 -5.61 -3.15
C LEU A 223 -7.99 -5.39 -3.90
N VAL A 224 -8.58 -4.22 -3.72
CA VAL A 224 -9.94 -3.90 -4.22
C VAL A 224 -9.89 -3.43 -5.67
N ASP A 225 -8.96 -2.54 -5.97
CA ASP A 225 -8.85 -1.88 -7.27
C ASP A 225 -7.44 -1.32 -7.45
N TRP A 226 -7.02 -1.11 -8.68
CA TRP A 226 -5.72 -0.53 -9.01
C TRP A 226 -5.70 -0.05 -10.45
N ALA A 227 -4.76 0.83 -10.75
CA ALA A 227 -4.43 1.14 -12.13
C ALA A 227 -2.96 1.55 -12.28
N VAL A 228 -2.39 1.26 -13.45
CA VAL A 228 -1.04 1.69 -13.85
C VAL A 228 -1.16 2.47 -15.15
N HIS A 229 -0.52 3.65 -15.19
CA HIS A 229 -0.51 4.46 -16.39
C HIS A 229 0.37 3.79 -17.46
N PRO A 230 -0.14 3.50 -18.67
CA PRO A 230 0.63 2.78 -19.68
C PRO A 230 1.76 3.62 -20.28
N GLU A 231 1.64 4.95 -20.26
CA GLU A 231 2.73 5.85 -20.67
C GLU A 231 3.67 6.14 -19.50
N ALA A 232 4.97 6.03 -19.74
CA ALA A 232 5.99 6.39 -18.76
C ALA A 232 5.93 7.88 -18.39
N GLU A 233 6.16 8.19 -17.12
CA GLU A 233 6.23 9.51 -16.51
C GLU A 233 4.94 10.34 -16.60
N ALA A 234 3.84 9.75 -17.08
CA ALA A 234 2.55 10.40 -17.17
C ALA A 234 1.78 10.30 -15.84
N GLY A 235 1.12 11.41 -15.48
CA GLY A 235 0.29 11.52 -14.29
C GLY A 235 -0.92 10.58 -14.34
N ILE A 236 -1.34 10.10 -13.18
CA ILE A 236 -2.56 9.31 -13.03
C ILE A 236 -3.38 9.86 -11.86
N VAL A 237 -4.70 9.93 -12.06
CA VAL A 237 -5.63 10.35 -11.01
C VAL A 237 -6.00 9.15 -10.16
N VAL A 238 -5.77 9.24 -8.84
CA VAL A 238 -6.06 8.16 -7.90
C VAL A 238 -7.55 7.83 -7.89
N GLY A 239 -7.87 6.54 -7.98
CA GLY A 239 -9.23 6.05 -8.03
C GLY A 239 -9.91 6.21 -9.41
N GLU A 240 -9.17 6.67 -10.43
CA GLU A 240 -9.64 6.70 -11.81
C GLU A 240 -8.77 5.82 -12.71
N PRO A 241 -9.38 5.14 -13.71
CA PRO A 241 -8.59 4.48 -14.74
C PRO A 241 -7.81 5.54 -15.55
N PRO A 242 -6.58 5.23 -15.98
CA PRO A 242 -5.81 6.15 -16.81
C PRO A 242 -6.57 6.37 -18.13
N ARG A 243 -6.38 7.53 -18.75
CA ARG A 243 -7.08 7.89 -19.99
C ARG A 243 -6.08 8.34 -21.05
N PRO A 244 -6.19 7.84 -22.29
CA PRO A 244 -5.28 8.24 -23.34
C PRO A 244 -5.55 9.68 -23.78
N ARG A 245 -4.47 10.40 -24.11
CA ARG A 245 -4.58 11.74 -24.69
C ARG A 245 -4.65 11.65 -26.21
N LEU A 246 -5.77 12.08 -26.79
CA LEU A 246 -5.89 12.28 -28.23
C LEU A 246 -5.31 13.65 -28.62
N MET A 247 -4.24 13.63 -29.41
CA MET A 247 -3.63 14.82 -30.00
C MET A 247 -4.16 15.02 -31.42
N CYS A 248 -4.31 16.28 -31.79
CA CYS A 248 -4.89 16.68 -33.06
C CYS A 248 -4.10 17.85 -33.64
N ALA A 249 -3.64 17.73 -34.88
CA ALA A 249 -2.93 18.79 -35.59
C ALA A 249 -3.39 18.83 -37.04
N ARG A 250 -3.36 20.00 -37.68
CA ARG A 250 -3.62 20.14 -39.11
C ARG A 250 -2.30 20.13 -39.87
N GLU A 251 -2.20 19.26 -40.88
CA GLU A 251 -1.05 19.18 -41.79
C GLU A 251 -1.56 19.30 -43.23
N GLY A 252 -1.50 20.53 -43.79
CA GLY A 252 -2.05 20.81 -45.12
C GLY A 252 -3.57 20.65 -45.18
N GLU A 253 -4.03 19.73 -46.04
CA GLU A 253 -5.45 19.39 -46.22
C GLU A 253 -5.92 18.25 -45.31
N GLU A 254 -5.04 17.75 -44.44
CA GLU A 254 -5.36 16.66 -43.53
C GLU A 254 -5.39 17.11 -42.07
N LEU A 255 -6.26 16.48 -41.30
CA LEU A 255 -6.20 16.43 -39.84
C LEU A 255 -5.45 15.17 -39.45
N VAL A 256 -4.40 15.34 -38.66
CA VAL A 256 -3.60 14.24 -38.14
C VAL A 256 -3.97 14.02 -36.68
N LEU A 257 -4.56 12.87 -36.42
CA LEU A 257 -4.96 12.42 -35.09
C LEU A 257 -3.91 11.42 -34.60
N ARG A 258 -3.36 11.66 -33.41
CA ARG A 258 -2.29 10.85 -32.82
C ARG A 258 -2.56 10.58 -31.34
N TRP A 259 -2.16 9.43 -30.84
CA TRP A 259 -2.10 9.13 -29.41
C TRP A 259 -0.85 8.31 -29.11
N SER A 260 -0.56 8.09 -27.82
CA SER A 260 0.59 7.27 -27.46
C SER A 260 0.38 5.81 -27.84
N PRO A 261 1.38 5.15 -28.47
CA PRO A 261 1.28 3.74 -28.85
C PRO A 261 1.28 2.79 -27.65
N ALA A 262 1.57 3.28 -26.44
CA ALA A 262 1.46 2.49 -25.20
C ALA A 262 0.02 2.02 -24.92
N TRP A 263 -0.98 2.68 -25.51
CA TRP A 263 -2.39 2.29 -25.45
C TRP A 263 -2.75 1.28 -26.53
N THR A 264 -2.26 0.05 -26.39
CA THR A 264 -2.37 -1.01 -27.40
C THR A 264 -3.82 -1.46 -27.67
N ASN A 265 -4.72 -1.25 -26.71
CA ASN A 265 -6.16 -1.55 -26.78
C ASN A 265 -7.04 -0.31 -27.09
N ALA A 266 -6.44 0.85 -27.39
CA ALA A 266 -7.20 2.04 -27.73
C ALA A 266 -7.71 2.01 -29.17
N VAL A 267 -9.00 2.29 -29.34
CA VAL A 267 -9.69 2.38 -30.63
C VAL A 267 -10.10 3.83 -30.86
N LEU A 268 -9.65 4.42 -31.96
CA LEU A 268 -10.16 5.70 -32.43
C LEU A 268 -11.53 5.47 -33.09
N GLU A 269 -12.53 6.20 -32.62
CA GLU A 269 -13.89 6.15 -33.15
C GLU A 269 -14.30 7.52 -33.69
N ARG A 270 -15.15 7.53 -34.71
CA ARG A 270 -15.77 8.74 -35.26
C ARG A 270 -17.28 8.70 -35.16
N ALA A 271 -17.89 9.88 -35.09
CA ALA A 271 -19.34 10.05 -35.19
C ALA A 271 -19.69 11.37 -35.88
N ALA A 272 -20.89 11.45 -36.47
CA ALA A 272 -21.41 12.68 -37.07
C ALA A 272 -21.89 13.72 -36.03
N ALA A 273 -22.16 13.27 -34.80
CA ALA A 273 -22.57 14.10 -33.67
C ALA A 273 -22.05 13.49 -32.35
N PRO A 274 -21.82 14.30 -31.29
CA PRO A 274 -21.25 13.80 -30.04
C PRO A 274 -22.25 13.02 -29.17
N ALA A 275 -23.55 13.35 -29.24
CA ALA A 275 -24.60 12.73 -28.44
C ALA A 275 -25.59 11.95 -29.33
N GLY A 276 -25.96 10.74 -28.90
CA GLY A 276 -26.98 9.91 -29.57
C GLY A 276 -26.57 9.30 -30.92
N ALA A 277 -25.35 9.54 -31.39
CA ALA A 277 -24.83 8.98 -32.63
C ALA A 277 -24.19 7.60 -32.42
N ALA A 278 -24.21 6.77 -33.46
CA ALA A 278 -23.40 5.57 -33.53
C ALA A 278 -21.93 5.96 -33.72
N TRP A 279 -21.07 5.45 -32.84
CA TRP A 279 -19.63 5.61 -32.93
C TRP A 279 -19.04 4.43 -33.70
N GLU A 280 -18.27 4.71 -34.74
CA GLU A 280 -17.68 3.71 -35.61
C GLU A 280 -16.15 3.77 -35.55
N PRO A 281 -15.44 2.63 -35.51
CA PRO A 281 -13.99 2.62 -35.60
C PRO A 281 -13.48 3.33 -36.86
N VAL A 282 -12.45 4.15 -36.72
CA VAL A 282 -11.79 4.80 -37.85
C VAL A 282 -10.85 3.81 -38.53
N ALA A 283 -11.06 3.58 -39.83
CA ALA A 283 -10.17 2.75 -40.64
C ALA A 283 -8.84 3.45 -40.95
N GLY A 284 -7.81 2.67 -41.29
CA GLY A 284 -6.51 3.20 -41.73
C GLY A 284 -5.63 3.75 -40.61
N VAL A 285 -5.94 3.43 -39.35
CA VAL A 285 -5.06 3.70 -38.21
C VAL A 285 -3.78 2.88 -38.34
N THR A 286 -2.62 3.54 -38.29
CA THR A 286 -1.30 2.91 -38.29
C THR A 286 -0.44 3.52 -37.19
N ASN A 287 0.14 2.70 -36.30
CA ASN A 287 1.01 3.15 -35.20
C ASN A 287 0.41 4.30 -34.38
N ALA A 288 -0.82 4.12 -33.89
CA ALA A 288 -1.54 5.12 -33.08
C ALA A 288 -1.69 6.50 -33.77
N THR A 289 -1.69 6.51 -35.11
CA THR A 289 -1.83 7.71 -35.93
C THR A 289 -2.82 7.45 -37.07
N VAL A 290 -3.65 8.43 -37.39
CA VAL A 290 -4.45 8.45 -38.61
C VAL A 290 -4.48 9.84 -39.22
N ARG A 291 -4.56 9.88 -40.54
CA ARG A 291 -4.76 11.09 -41.34
C ARG A 291 -6.17 11.05 -41.90
N VAL A 292 -6.95 12.09 -41.65
CA VAL A 292 -8.31 12.24 -42.19
C VAL A 292 -8.41 13.56 -42.94
N PRO A 293 -9.25 13.66 -43.99
CA PRO A 293 -9.45 14.94 -44.68
C PRO A 293 -9.91 16.01 -43.69
N ALA A 294 -9.26 17.18 -43.72
CA ALA A 294 -9.67 18.35 -42.94
C ALA A 294 -10.88 19.06 -43.58
N GLN A 295 -11.16 18.78 -44.86
CA GLN A 295 -12.33 19.27 -45.58
C GLN A 295 -13.44 18.22 -45.59
N GLY A 296 -14.68 18.66 -45.41
CA GLY A 296 -15.86 17.78 -45.45
C GLY A 296 -16.89 18.13 -44.37
N PRO A 297 -17.93 17.29 -44.21
CA PRO A 297 -18.87 17.40 -43.11
C PRO A 297 -18.17 17.36 -41.75
N ALA A 298 -18.69 18.09 -40.77
CA ALA A 298 -18.19 18.04 -39.41
C ALA A 298 -18.25 16.60 -38.87
N ALA A 299 -17.19 16.18 -38.20
CA ALA A 299 -17.08 14.89 -37.55
C ALA A 299 -16.46 15.05 -36.16
N PHE A 300 -16.85 14.17 -35.25
CA PHE A 300 -16.35 14.09 -33.89
C PHE A 300 -15.50 12.84 -33.75
N TYR A 301 -14.42 12.94 -33.00
CA TYR A 301 -13.48 11.85 -32.77
C TYR A 301 -13.33 11.62 -31.27
N ARG A 302 -13.26 10.36 -30.86
CA ARG A 302 -12.93 9.96 -29.49
C ARG A 302 -12.00 8.78 -29.50
N LEU A 303 -11.22 8.65 -28.44
CA LEU A 303 -10.37 7.50 -28.22
C LEU A 303 -10.97 6.68 -27.08
N GLN A 304 -11.26 5.40 -27.34
CA GLN A 304 -11.86 4.50 -26.36
C GLN A 304 -10.91 3.34 -26.06
N VAL A 305 -10.62 3.14 -24.79
CA VAL A 305 -9.86 1.97 -24.29
C VAL A 305 -10.85 0.81 -24.13
N ARG A 306 -10.51 -0.37 -24.67
CA ARG A 306 -11.36 -1.57 -24.62
C ARG A 306 -10.78 -2.67 -23.76
#